data_AF-A0A7L2B1P2-F1
#
_entry.id   AF-A0A7L2B1P2-F1
#
_cell.length_a   1.000
_cell.length_b   1.000
_cell.length_c   1.000
_cell.angle_alpha   90.00
_cell.angle_beta   90.00
_cell.angle_gamma   90.00
#
_symmetry.space_group_name_H-M   'P 1'
#
loop_
_entity.id
_entity.type
_entity.pdbx_description
1 polymer ?
#
loop_
_entity_poly.entity_id
_entity_poly.type
_entity_poly.pdbx_seq_one_letter_code
_entity_poly.pdbx_strand_id
1 'polypeptide(L)'
;MFTVQVDEDKGQTQRLPTDHPVSVKKLFVGGTSSQFQTAPLRNIPPFEGCIWNLVINTTPMDFAQPVSFENADIGQCPSLEPEVRPLEEEDKPVHATVLIQPEPDANGEKEGLRATPASPPHPTPSLSSAPESLATETKSASITPVFDSMTVS
;
A
#
# COMPACT_ATOMS: atom_id res chain seq x y z
N MET A 1 13.38 20.69 19.61
CA MET A 1 14.17 20.44 18.38
C MET A 1 13.23 19.90 17.32
N PHE A 2 13.38 20.32 16.07
CA PHE A 2 12.61 19.82 14.93
C PHE A 2 13.55 19.05 14.01
N THR A 3 13.18 17.82 13.66
CA THR A 3 14.02 16.93 12.86
C THR A 3 13.23 16.47 11.63
N VAL A 4 13.89 16.52 10.48
CA VAL A 4 13.36 16.03 9.20
C VAL A 4 14.28 14.92 8.72
N GLN A 5 13.69 13.78 8.34
CA GLN A 5 14.40 12.64 7.78
C GLN A 5 13.63 12.17 6.56
N VAL A 6 14.37 11.82 5.51
CA VAL A 6 13.85 11.18 4.31
C VAL A 6 14.43 9.78 4.30
N ASP A 7 13.59 8.79 4.08
CA ASP A 7 13.98 7.38 4.11
C ASP A 7 14.81 7.03 5.36
N GLU A 8 15.85 6.22 5.20
CA GLU A 8 16.77 5.83 6.28
C GLU A 8 17.99 6.76 6.37
N ASP A 9 17.97 7.90 5.67
CA ASP A 9 19.11 8.81 5.61
C ASP A 9 19.34 9.58 6.92
N LYS A 10 20.48 10.27 7.01
CA LYS A 10 20.78 11.11 8.15
C LYS A 10 19.78 12.26 8.28
N GLY A 11 19.03 12.28 9.38
CA GLY A 11 18.10 13.37 9.68
C GLY A 11 18.77 14.73 9.86
N GLN A 12 18.13 15.78 9.35
CA GLN A 12 18.49 17.17 9.56
C GLN A 12 17.72 17.73 10.75
N THR A 13 18.42 18.33 11.71
CA THR A 13 17.80 18.91 12.91
C THR A 13 17.98 20.42 12.96
N GLN A 14 16.90 21.14 13.28
CA GLN A 14 16.88 22.58 13.48
C GLN A 14 16.21 22.94 14.81
N ARG A 15 16.70 23.98 15.47
CA ARG A 15 16.02 24.56 16.64
C ARG A 15 14.92 25.50 16.17
N LEU A 16 13.69 25.25 16.63
CA LEU A 16 12.57 26.16 16.39
C LEU A 16 12.73 27.45 17.22
N PRO A 17 12.20 28.58 16.75
CA PRO A 17 12.22 29.84 17.51
C PRO A 17 11.46 29.75 18.86
N THR A 18 10.54 28.81 18.97
CA THR A 18 9.62 28.67 20.10
C THR A 18 9.20 27.21 20.26
N ASP A 19 9.00 26.79 21.51
CA ASP A 19 8.54 25.44 21.88
C ASP A 19 7.00 25.34 22.06
N HIS A 20 6.26 26.42 21.79
CA HIS A 20 4.79 26.42 21.84
C HIS A 20 4.17 25.65 20.65
N PRO A 21 3.01 25.01 20.83
CA PRO A 21 2.30 24.34 19.74
C PRO A 21 1.86 25.31 18.64
N VAL A 22 1.96 24.86 17.39
CA VAL A 22 1.44 25.59 16.23
C VAL A 22 0.00 25.14 15.96
N SER A 23 -0.96 26.06 16.07
CA SER A 23 -2.37 25.76 15.79
C SER A 23 -2.64 25.85 14.28
N VAL A 24 -3.12 24.76 13.70
CA VAL A 24 -3.48 24.67 12.28
C VAL A 24 -5.01 24.55 12.14
N LYS A 25 -5.61 25.38 11.28
CA LYS A 25 -7.08 25.39 11.06
C LYS A 25 -7.52 24.45 9.94
N LYS A 26 -6.70 24.31 8.91
CA LYS A 26 -6.96 23.48 7.72
C LYS A 26 -5.66 22.82 7.31
N LEU A 27 -5.75 21.53 6.99
CA LEU A 27 -4.68 20.76 6.39
C LEU A 27 -5.02 20.52 4.93
N PHE A 28 -4.06 20.74 4.05
CA PHE A 28 -4.19 20.47 2.63
C PHE A 28 -3.09 19.49 2.22
N VAL A 29 -3.41 18.58 1.30
CA VAL A 29 -2.49 17.54 0.81
C VAL A 29 -2.46 17.64 -0.71
N GLY A 30 -1.27 17.51 -1.31
CA GLY A 30 -1.07 17.65 -2.75
C GLY A 30 -1.04 19.09 -3.26
N GLY A 31 -1.82 20.01 -2.68
CA GLY A 31 -1.78 21.42 -3.09
C GLY A 31 -2.84 22.26 -2.38
N THR A 32 -2.90 23.55 -2.72
CA THR A 32 -3.92 24.47 -2.21
C THR A 32 -4.51 25.29 -3.34
N SER A 33 -5.80 25.57 -3.26
CA SER A 33 -6.48 26.50 -4.18
C SER A 33 -5.94 27.93 -4.00
N SER A 34 -6.04 28.77 -5.03
CA SER A 34 -5.40 30.10 -5.08
C SER A 34 -5.74 31.03 -3.91
N GLN A 35 -6.94 30.91 -3.33
CA GLN A 35 -7.36 31.67 -2.14
C GLN A 35 -6.61 31.30 -0.85
N PHE A 36 -5.98 30.12 -0.80
CA PHE A 36 -5.18 29.64 0.34
C PHE A 36 -3.66 29.67 0.06
N GLN A 37 -3.25 30.10 -1.13
CA GLN A 37 -1.86 30.24 -1.52
C GLN A 37 -1.24 31.55 -0.97
N THR A 38 -0.94 31.55 0.31
CA THR A 38 -0.19 32.64 0.95
C THR A 38 1.32 32.44 0.78
N ALA A 39 2.10 33.51 0.81
CA ALA A 39 3.56 33.39 0.88
C ALA A 39 3.97 32.54 2.10
N PRO A 40 4.95 31.64 1.98
CA PRO A 40 5.85 31.44 0.83
C PRO A 40 5.33 30.48 -0.26
N LEU A 41 4.12 29.93 -0.12
CA LEU A 41 3.59 28.86 -0.99
C LEU A 41 3.04 29.36 -2.34
N ARG A 42 2.90 30.68 -2.52
CA ARG A 42 2.20 31.31 -3.67
C ARG A 42 2.71 30.92 -5.07
N ASN A 43 3.93 30.41 -5.19
CA ASN A 43 4.55 30.06 -6.46
C ASN A 43 4.93 28.57 -6.55
N ILE A 44 4.42 27.73 -5.64
CA ILE A 44 4.70 26.29 -5.67
C ILE A 44 3.56 25.63 -6.44
N PRO A 45 3.84 24.92 -7.56
CA PRO A 45 2.81 24.20 -8.29
C PRO A 45 2.19 23.08 -7.42
N PRO A 46 0.94 22.68 -7.67
CA PRO A 46 0.37 21.48 -7.06
C PRO A 46 1.23 20.24 -7.37
N PHE A 47 1.24 19.30 -6.44
CA PHE A 47 1.94 18.02 -6.56
C PHE A 47 1.18 17.06 -7.47
N GLU A 48 1.91 16.38 -8.34
CA GLU A 48 1.42 15.29 -9.18
C GLU A 48 2.11 13.99 -8.77
N GLY A 49 1.32 13.01 -8.30
CA GLY A 49 1.82 11.73 -7.84
C GLY A 49 0.99 11.15 -6.70
N CYS A 50 1.61 10.28 -5.93
CA CYS A 50 0.97 9.54 -4.85
C CYS A 50 1.46 9.97 -3.46
N ILE A 51 0.53 10.23 -2.56
CA ILE A 51 0.80 10.48 -1.14
C ILE A 51 -0.04 9.47 -0.35
N TRP A 52 0.63 8.61 0.43
CA TRP A 52 -0.02 7.61 1.27
C TRP A 52 0.62 7.55 2.66
N ASN A 53 -0.04 6.84 3.58
CA ASN A 53 0.45 6.58 4.94
C ASN A 53 0.87 7.84 5.72
N LEU A 54 0.14 8.95 5.54
CA LEU A 54 0.37 10.17 6.30
C LEU A 54 -0.05 9.98 7.76
N VAL A 55 0.89 10.15 8.69
CA VAL A 55 0.65 10.06 10.13
C VAL A 55 1.03 11.38 10.78
N ILE A 56 0.11 11.96 11.56
CA ILE A 56 0.34 13.19 12.32
C ILE A 56 0.00 12.92 13.78
N ASN A 57 0.91 13.25 14.70
CA ASN A 57 0.73 12.99 16.13
C ASN A 57 0.27 11.54 16.41
N THR A 58 0.94 10.56 15.80
CA THR A 58 0.61 9.12 15.91
C THR A 58 -0.76 8.70 15.38
N THR A 59 -1.49 9.59 14.70
CA THR A 59 -2.81 9.32 14.12
C THR A 59 -2.70 9.21 12.61
N PRO A 60 -3.15 8.10 11.97
CA PRO A 60 -3.23 8.01 10.52
C PRO A 60 -4.30 8.95 10.00
N MET A 61 -3.99 9.70 8.95
CA MET A 61 -4.95 10.58 8.30
C MET A 61 -5.89 9.77 7.40
N ASP A 62 -7.20 9.88 7.63
CA ASP A 62 -8.22 9.23 6.80
C ASP A 62 -8.56 10.09 5.58
N PHE A 63 -7.95 9.75 4.44
CA PHE A 63 -8.26 10.42 3.17
C PHE A 63 -9.61 10.01 2.57
N ALA A 64 -10.29 8.97 3.07
CA ALA A 64 -11.60 8.57 2.57
C ALA A 64 -12.73 9.53 3.02
N GLN A 65 -12.45 10.39 4.01
CA GLN A 65 -13.40 11.38 4.53
C GLN A 65 -12.81 12.80 4.48
N PRO A 66 -12.45 13.32 3.30
CA PRO A 66 -11.92 14.67 3.19
C PRO A 66 -13.05 15.69 3.39
N VAL A 67 -12.73 16.85 3.98
CA VAL A 67 -13.68 17.97 4.05
C VAL A 67 -14.00 18.52 2.65
N SER A 68 -13.02 18.49 1.73
CA SER A 68 -13.14 18.88 0.32
C SER A 68 -11.94 18.34 -0.45
N PHE A 69 -12.09 18.07 -1.75
CA PHE A 69 -10.99 17.69 -2.64
C PHE A 69 -11.21 18.21 -4.07
N GLU A 70 -10.13 18.37 -4.81
CA GLU A 70 -10.10 18.78 -6.22
C GLU A 70 -8.91 18.05 -6.87
N ASN A 71 -9.11 17.46 -8.06
CA ASN A 71 -8.06 16.72 -8.79
C ASN A 71 -7.32 15.66 -7.96
N ALA A 72 -8.03 14.87 -7.15
CA ALA A 72 -7.44 13.84 -6.30
C ALA A 72 -8.11 12.47 -6.51
N ASP A 73 -7.31 11.45 -6.79
CA ASP A 73 -7.72 10.05 -6.94
C ASP A 73 -7.55 9.31 -5.60
N ILE A 74 -8.57 9.38 -4.74
CA ILE A 74 -8.50 8.84 -3.38
C ILE A 74 -8.62 7.31 -3.38
N GLY A 75 -7.77 6.65 -2.58
CA GLY A 75 -7.85 5.21 -2.31
C GLY A 75 -7.06 4.33 -3.27
N GLN A 76 -6.39 4.93 -4.26
CA GLN A 76 -5.55 4.20 -5.21
C GLN A 76 -4.24 4.93 -5.45
N CYS A 77 -3.22 4.15 -5.75
CA CYS A 77 -1.99 4.66 -6.32
C CYS A 77 -1.66 3.85 -7.57
N PRO A 78 -1.91 4.42 -8.77
CA PRO A 78 -1.63 3.72 -10.01
C PRO A 78 -0.16 3.32 -10.03
N SER A 79 0.11 2.03 -10.23
CA SER A 79 1.46 1.58 -10.57
C SER A 79 1.82 2.18 -11.92
N LEU A 80 2.98 2.83 -12.01
CA LEU A 80 3.52 3.34 -13.27
C LEU A 80 4.14 2.23 -14.13
N GLU A 81 4.02 0.95 -13.74
CA GLU A 81 4.54 -0.15 -14.54
C GLU A 81 3.56 -0.45 -15.70
N PRO A 82 3.95 -0.31 -16.97
CA PRO A 82 3.18 -0.89 -18.07
C PRO A 82 3.17 -2.40 -17.86
N GLU A 83 1.98 -3.01 -17.86
CA GLU A 83 1.81 -4.45 -17.83
C GLU A 83 2.30 -5.04 -19.16
N VAL A 84 3.61 -5.14 -19.34
CA VAL A 84 4.23 -5.93 -20.40
C VAL A 84 5.33 -6.73 -19.75
N ARG A 85 4.93 -7.80 -19.05
CA ARG A 85 5.78 -8.99 -19.10
C ARG A 85 5.63 -9.49 -20.54
N PRO A 86 6.68 -9.53 -21.37
CA PRO A 86 6.61 -10.36 -22.57
C PRO A 86 6.20 -11.74 -22.09
N LEU A 87 5.12 -12.29 -22.66
CA LEU A 87 4.85 -13.71 -22.54
C LEU A 87 6.17 -14.39 -22.92
N GLU A 88 6.83 -15.03 -21.95
CA GLU A 88 7.87 -15.97 -22.28
C GLU A 88 7.21 -16.95 -23.24
N GLU A 89 7.65 -16.88 -24.50
CA GLU A 89 7.21 -17.76 -25.55
C GLU A 89 7.56 -19.17 -25.07
N GLU A 90 6.55 -19.84 -24.55
CA GLU A 90 6.55 -21.27 -24.27
C GLU A 90 6.73 -21.97 -25.62
N ASP A 91 7.98 -22.09 -26.09
CA ASP A 91 8.32 -23.02 -27.15
C ASP A 91 8.39 -24.43 -26.54
N LYS A 92 7.23 -25.07 -26.62
CA LYS A 92 6.99 -26.51 -26.53
C LYS A 92 6.67 -26.98 -27.97
N PRO A 93 6.73 -28.28 -28.38
CA PRO A 93 7.26 -29.53 -27.79
C PRO A 93 8.14 -30.36 -28.77
N VAL A 94 8.92 -31.34 -28.29
CA VAL A 94 8.90 -32.67 -28.96
C VAL A 94 9.04 -33.80 -27.94
N HIS A 95 7.95 -34.51 -27.76
CA HIS A 95 7.84 -35.77 -27.04
C HIS A 95 8.42 -36.86 -27.95
N ALA A 96 9.57 -37.46 -27.60
CA ALA A 96 10.07 -38.67 -28.24
C ALA A 96 9.95 -39.85 -27.27
N THR A 97 9.18 -40.82 -27.73
CA THR A 97 8.55 -41.94 -27.03
C THR A 97 9.53 -43.12 -26.86
N VAL A 98 9.63 -43.64 -25.62
CA VAL A 98 9.69 -45.06 -25.15
C VAL A 98 10.47 -46.12 -25.97
N LEU A 99 11.36 -46.92 -25.32
CA LEU A 99 11.32 -48.41 -25.19
C LEU A 99 12.70 -49.09 -24.86
N ILE A 100 12.77 -49.72 -23.66
CA ILE A 100 13.34 -51.05 -23.28
C ILE A 100 14.89 -51.28 -23.18
N GLN A 101 15.30 -51.90 -22.05
CA GLN A 101 16.65 -52.35 -21.58
C GLN A 101 17.24 -53.57 -22.36
N PRO A 102 18.52 -54.03 -22.16
CA PRO A 102 18.96 -54.83 -20.97
C PRO A 102 20.41 -54.61 -20.45
N GLU A 103 20.67 -55.00 -19.20
CA GLU A 103 21.99 -55.19 -18.53
C GLU A 103 22.82 -56.33 -19.21
N PRO A 104 24.17 -56.44 -19.04
CA PRO A 104 24.69 -57.20 -17.88
C PRO A 104 26.14 -56.89 -17.37
N ASP A 105 26.43 -57.41 -16.17
CA ASP A 105 27.67 -58.04 -15.68
C ASP A 105 28.84 -57.25 -15.03
N ALA A 106 28.97 -57.52 -13.72
CA ALA A 106 30.12 -58.16 -13.04
C ALA A 106 31.05 -57.36 -12.08
N ASN A 107 30.95 -57.78 -10.80
CA ASN A 107 32.01 -57.97 -9.79
C ASN A 107 32.61 -56.70 -9.12
N GLY A 108 32.28 -56.37 -7.85
CA GLY A 108 32.85 -56.94 -6.60
C GLY A 108 33.78 -55.88 -5.97
N GLU A 109 33.55 -55.31 -4.78
CA GLU A 109 33.90 -55.87 -3.47
C GLU A 109 33.40 -54.94 -2.31
N LYS A 110 33.26 -55.52 -1.11
CA LYS A 110 32.85 -55.03 0.26
C LYS A 110 33.33 -53.64 0.72
N GLU A 111 32.82 -52.94 1.74
CA GLU A 111 32.28 -53.25 3.10
C GLU A 111 31.63 -51.93 3.64
N GLY A 112 30.45 -51.85 4.27
CA GLY A 112 30.30 -51.98 5.73
C GLY A 112 29.64 -50.75 6.43
N LEU A 113 28.34 -50.90 6.80
CA LEU A 113 27.63 -50.42 8.02
C LEU A 113 27.19 -48.95 8.26
N ARG A 114 25.85 -48.78 8.34
CA ARG A 114 24.99 -47.98 9.28
C ARG A 114 25.15 -46.43 9.31
N ALA A 115 24.12 -45.59 9.48
CA ALA A 115 22.76 -45.72 10.01
C ALA A 115 21.86 -44.53 9.57
N THR A 116 20.54 -44.74 9.48
CA THR A 116 19.48 -43.71 9.39
C THR A 116 19.15 -43.16 10.79
N PRO A 117 18.49 -41.99 10.94
CA PRO A 117 17.02 -42.04 11.06
C PRO A 117 16.25 -40.86 10.41
N ALA A 118 15.00 -41.16 10.08
CA ALA A 118 14.00 -40.33 9.43
C ALA A 118 13.41 -39.21 10.30
N SER A 119 12.79 -38.20 9.67
CA SER A 119 11.84 -37.27 10.29
C SER A 119 10.56 -37.15 9.43
N PRO A 120 9.37 -36.99 10.04
CA PRO A 120 8.06 -37.13 9.37
C PRO A 120 7.53 -35.81 8.75
N PRO A 121 6.55 -35.86 7.82
CA PRO A 121 5.94 -34.66 7.24
C PRO A 121 4.82 -34.08 8.11
N HIS A 122 4.70 -32.75 8.13
CA HIS A 122 3.60 -32.01 8.77
C HIS A 122 2.38 -31.84 7.84
N PRO A 123 1.14 -31.87 8.37
CA PRO A 123 -0.09 -31.81 7.57
C PRO A 123 -0.55 -30.38 7.23
N THR A 124 -1.12 -30.23 6.04
CA THR A 124 -1.92 -29.10 5.56
C THR A 124 -3.29 -29.01 6.28
N PRO A 125 -3.80 -27.81 6.63
CA PRO A 125 -5.21 -27.64 6.94
C PRO A 125 -6.01 -27.14 5.74
N SER A 126 -7.13 -27.82 5.50
CA SER A 126 -8.09 -27.65 4.40
C SER A 126 -9.07 -26.50 4.59
N LEU A 127 -9.58 -25.99 3.46
CA LEU A 127 -10.69 -25.06 3.29
C LEU A 127 -12.05 -25.60 3.81
N SER A 128 -12.75 -24.78 4.60
CA SER A 128 -14.23 -24.72 4.77
C SER A 128 -14.51 -23.70 5.90
N SER A 129 -15.53 -22.85 5.94
CA SER A 129 -16.73 -22.61 5.15
C SER A 129 -17.24 -21.20 5.56
N ALA A 130 -17.80 -20.42 4.64
CA ALA A 130 -18.77 -19.35 4.95
C ALA A 130 -20.19 -20.00 5.08
N PRO A 131 -21.30 -19.30 5.37
CA PRO A 131 -21.52 -17.86 5.60
C PRO A 131 -22.36 -17.55 6.87
N GLU A 132 -22.52 -16.28 7.24
CA GLU A 132 -23.79 -15.82 7.81
C GLU A 132 -23.95 -14.29 7.64
N SER A 133 -25.07 -13.92 7.04
CA SER A 133 -25.51 -12.55 6.79
C SER A 133 -26.24 -12.00 8.02
N LEU A 134 -26.03 -10.73 8.36
CA LEU A 134 -27.02 -9.94 9.08
C LEU A 134 -27.03 -8.50 8.55
N ALA A 135 -28.16 -8.14 7.95
CA ALA A 135 -28.53 -6.80 7.54
C ALA A 135 -29.30 -6.12 8.68
N THR A 136 -28.99 -4.85 8.94
CA THR A 136 -29.83 -3.77 9.53
C THR A 136 -28.88 -2.58 9.71
N GLU A 137 -29.20 -1.32 9.48
CA GLU A 137 -30.40 -0.60 9.10
C GLU A 137 -29.92 0.81 8.70
N THR A 138 -30.49 1.34 7.63
CA THR A 138 -30.28 2.71 7.14
C THR A 138 -30.92 3.73 8.07
N LYS A 139 -30.19 4.78 8.47
CA LYS A 139 -30.81 6.09 8.72
C LYS A 139 -29.94 7.23 8.22
N SER A 140 -30.45 7.83 7.15
CA SER A 140 -29.96 9.05 6.51
C SER A 140 -30.46 10.27 7.30
N ALA A 141 -29.62 11.29 7.44
CA ALA A 141 -30.04 12.63 7.85
C ALA A 141 -29.36 13.65 6.93
N SER A 142 -30.16 14.13 5.97
CA SER A 142 -29.86 15.28 5.13
C SER A 142 -29.96 16.55 5.98
N ILE A 143 -28.96 17.43 5.89
CA ILE A 143 -29.03 18.79 6.40
C ILE A 143 -28.68 19.71 5.22
N THR A 144 -29.70 20.31 4.61
CA THR A 144 -29.56 21.42 3.67
C THR A 144 -29.93 22.74 4.35
N PRO A 145 -29.42 23.88 3.83
CA PRO A 145 -29.11 25.07 4.61
C PRO A 145 -30.26 26.07 4.63
N VAL A 146 -30.43 26.79 5.75
CA VAL A 146 -31.18 28.05 5.75
C VAL A 146 -30.16 29.18 5.70
N PHE A 147 -30.01 29.75 4.50
CA PHE A 147 -29.51 31.11 4.32
C PHE A 147 -30.56 32.06 4.89
N ASP A 148 -30.20 32.82 5.92
CA ASP A 148 -30.93 34.05 6.26
C ASP A 148 -30.09 35.22 5.77
N SER A 149 -30.50 35.79 4.64
CA SER A 149 -30.08 37.11 4.20
C SER A 149 -30.89 38.14 4.95
N MET A 150 -30.25 38.87 5.88
CA MET A 150 -30.72 40.18 6.31
C MET A 150 -29.73 41.24 5.82
N THR A 151 -30.04 41.78 4.64
CA THR A 151 -29.65 43.12 4.23
C THR A 151 -30.58 44.12 4.93
N VAL A 152 -30.09 45.38 5.06
CA VAL A 152 -30.76 46.61 5.56
C VAL A 152 -30.57 46.78 7.08
N SER A 153 -29.90 47.81 7.59
CA SER A 153 -29.72 49.19 7.12
C SER A 153 -28.41 49.82 7.59
#